data_AF-A0A830DCF7-F1
#
_entry.id   AF-A0A830DCF7-F1
#
_cell.length_a   1.000
_cell.length_b   1.000
_cell.length_c   1.000
_cell.angle_alpha   90.00
_cell.angle_beta   90.00
_cell.angle_gamma   90.00
#
_symmetry.space_group_name_H-M   'P 1'
#
loop_
_entity.id
_entity.type
_entity.pdbx_description
1 polymer ?
#
loop_
_entity_poly.entity_id
_entity_poly.type
_entity_poly.pdbx_seq_one_letter_code
_entity_poly.pdbx_strand_id
1 'polypeptide(L)'
;MQRLTWRKDSALRDGFDKGVDLTGGYYDAGDNVKFNFPMAFSTTILAWGVLEYGKTMGPDLPHALAAVRWSTDYFLKSTATPGVVIAQVGDPFGDHNCWQRPEDMDTPRTVYTVTEKAPGSEVAAETAAALAAASLVFKAFGDRDYSKVLLHRAIKVFEFADKYRGSYNDSIGLGPCPFYCDFSGYQDELLWAAVWLHKATKSSVYWNYVTLNMDNFKPHIEGSISEFGWDAKHAGINVLVSKYVLNNSLEATTPFLSYADNFICSVLPESPTKSVTFSSGKNK
;
A
#
# COMPACT_ATOMS: atom_id res chain seq x y z
N MET A 1 15.55 8.03 -18.77
CA MET A 1 15.33 7.38 -20.09
C MET A 1 14.85 5.96 -19.84
N GLN A 2 13.86 5.47 -20.59
CA GLN A 2 13.37 4.09 -20.49
C GLN A 2 14.51 3.11 -20.83
N ARG A 3 14.72 2.09 -19.99
CA ARG A 3 15.76 1.06 -20.17
C ARG A 3 15.24 -0.22 -20.82
N LEU A 4 13.94 -0.50 -20.68
CA LEU A 4 13.31 -1.66 -21.27
C LEU A 4 12.92 -1.36 -22.72
N THR A 5 13.72 -1.85 -23.67
CA THR A 5 13.53 -1.59 -25.12
C THR A 5 12.30 -2.26 -25.72
N TRP A 6 11.73 -3.24 -25.02
CA TRP A 6 10.55 -4.00 -25.44
C TRP A 6 9.23 -3.45 -24.86
N ARG A 7 9.26 -2.38 -24.05
CA ARG A 7 8.09 -1.69 -23.53
C ARG A 7 7.89 -0.35 -24.23
N LYS A 8 6.64 0.01 -24.55
CA LYS A 8 6.28 1.31 -25.13
C LYS A 8 5.04 1.88 -24.44
N ASP A 9 4.56 3.00 -24.99
CA ASP A 9 3.34 3.64 -24.55
C ASP A 9 2.15 2.67 -24.66
N SER A 10 1.36 2.61 -23.59
CA SER A 10 0.15 1.79 -23.47
C SER A 10 -0.85 2.52 -22.58
N ALA A 11 -2.13 2.16 -22.67
CA ALA A 11 -3.19 2.71 -21.80
C ALA A 11 -3.35 4.24 -21.86
N LEU A 12 -3.01 4.87 -22.98
CA LEU A 12 -2.95 6.33 -23.10
C LEU A 12 -4.30 7.03 -22.94
N ARG A 13 -5.39 6.26 -22.83
CA ARG A 13 -6.76 6.76 -22.67
C ARG A 13 -7.36 6.42 -21.30
N ASP A 14 -6.58 5.88 -20.37
CA ASP A 14 -7.06 5.55 -19.03
C ASP A 14 -7.69 6.77 -18.35
N GLY A 15 -8.96 6.63 -17.95
CA GLY A 15 -9.73 7.69 -17.29
C GLY A 15 -10.44 8.68 -18.22
N PHE A 16 -10.19 8.63 -19.53
CA PHE A 16 -10.72 9.61 -20.50
C PHE A 16 -12.24 9.71 -20.44
N ASP A 17 -12.93 8.57 -20.40
CA ASP A 17 -14.39 8.44 -20.34
C ASP A 17 -14.99 8.92 -19.00
N LYS A 18 -14.14 9.16 -18.00
CA LYS A 18 -14.51 9.80 -16.72
C LYS A 18 -14.01 11.24 -16.62
N GLY A 19 -13.43 11.80 -17.69
CA GLY A 19 -12.91 13.16 -17.71
C GLY A 19 -11.68 13.38 -16.82
N VAL A 20 -10.93 12.32 -16.53
CA VAL A 20 -9.71 12.36 -15.69
C VAL A 20 -8.53 11.72 -16.42
N ASP A 21 -7.31 12.14 -16.10
CA ASP A 21 -6.10 11.45 -16.57
C ASP A 21 -5.71 10.37 -15.55
N LEU A 22 -5.82 9.11 -15.93
CA LEU A 22 -5.36 7.97 -15.13
C LEU A 22 -4.22 7.21 -15.81
N THR A 23 -3.49 7.83 -16.75
CA THR A 23 -2.28 7.24 -17.35
C THR A 23 -1.14 7.11 -16.33
N GLY A 24 -0.28 6.13 -16.51
CA GLY A 24 0.83 5.79 -15.61
C GLY A 24 0.49 4.64 -14.66
N GLY A 25 1.20 4.55 -13.53
CA GLY A 25 1.04 3.44 -12.58
C GLY A 25 1.60 2.12 -13.11
N TYR A 26 1.38 1.04 -12.37
CA TYR A 26 1.87 -0.29 -12.72
C TYR A 26 0.72 -1.20 -13.14
N TYR A 27 0.95 -2.04 -14.15
CA TYR A 27 0.15 -3.25 -14.28
C TYR A 27 0.50 -4.21 -13.15
N ASP A 28 -0.48 -4.95 -12.69
CA ASP A 28 -0.37 -5.70 -11.45
C ASP A 28 0.57 -6.90 -11.54
N ALA A 29 0.34 -7.79 -12.53
CA ALA A 29 1.11 -9.02 -12.68
C ALA A 29 1.47 -9.29 -14.14
N GLY A 30 0.95 -10.39 -14.70
CA GLY A 30 1.08 -10.74 -16.12
C GLY A 30 -0.07 -10.21 -16.98
N ASP A 31 -1.01 -9.49 -16.37
CA ASP A 31 -2.15 -8.83 -16.98
C ASP A 31 -1.88 -7.33 -17.21
N ASN A 32 -2.88 -6.62 -17.71
CA ASN A 32 -2.87 -5.19 -17.97
C ASN A 32 -3.84 -4.40 -17.06
N VAL A 33 -4.40 -5.04 -16.02
CA VAL A 33 -5.21 -4.37 -15.02
C VAL A 33 -4.31 -3.59 -14.06
N LYS A 34 -4.81 -2.43 -13.63
CA LYS A 34 -4.19 -1.63 -12.57
C LYS A 34 -5.02 -1.80 -11.30
N PHE A 35 -4.68 -2.79 -10.48
CA PHE A 35 -5.26 -2.98 -9.16
C PHE A 35 -4.55 -2.07 -8.15
N ASN A 36 -5.23 -1.03 -7.65
CA ASN A 36 -4.55 -0.03 -6.83
C ASN A 36 -4.22 -0.53 -5.42
N PHE A 37 -4.95 -1.53 -4.89
CA PHE A 37 -4.69 -2.06 -3.56
C PHE A 37 -3.30 -2.74 -3.45
N PRO A 38 -2.98 -3.77 -4.25
CA PRO A 38 -1.63 -4.34 -4.28
C PRO A 38 -0.56 -3.38 -4.81
N MET A 39 -0.90 -2.47 -5.73
CA MET A 39 0.04 -1.43 -6.20
C MET A 39 0.44 -0.47 -5.07
N ALA A 40 -0.52 -0.06 -4.24
CA ALA A 40 -0.29 0.82 -3.11
C ALA A 40 0.57 0.12 -2.06
N PHE A 41 0.24 -1.13 -1.71
CA PHE A 41 1.08 -1.95 -0.85
C PHE A 41 2.52 -2.06 -1.37
N SER A 42 2.69 -2.45 -2.63
CA SER A 42 4.01 -2.55 -3.26
C SER A 42 4.79 -1.24 -3.21
N THR A 43 4.11 -0.11 -3.38
CA THR A 43 4.70 1.22 -3.26
C THR A 43 5.11 1.54 -1.82
N THR A 44 4.28 1.22 -0.83
CA THR A 44 4.60 1.40 0.59
C THR A 44 5.84 0.59 0.98
N ILE A 45 5.91 -0.69 0.57
CA ILE A 45 7.05 -1.56 0.87
C ILE A 45 8.31 -1.10 0.16
N LEU A 46 8.22 -0.70 -1.12
CA LEU A 46 9.36 -0.16 -1.84
C LEU A 46 9.88 1.13 -1.17
N ALA A 47 8.98 2.03 -0.78
CA ALA A 47 9.33 3.24 -0.05
C ALA A 47 9.96 2.92 1.32
N TRP A 48 9.43 1.94 2.05
CA TRP A 48 10.01 1.49 3.32
C TRP A 48 11.44 0.95 3.12
N GLY A 49 11.65 0.11 2.10
CA GLY A 49 12.99 -0.39 1.74
C GLY A 49 13.97 0.73 1.41
N VAL A 50 13.54 1.75 0.65
CA VAL A 50 14.37 2.93 0.36
C VAL A 50 14.67 3.75 1.62
N LEU A 51 13.74 3.86 2.57
CA LEU A 51 13.98 4.57 3.83
C LEU A 51 15.01 3.87 4.72
N GLU A 52 14.96 2.55 4.82
CA GLU A 52 15.87 1.78 5.68
C GLU A 52 17.24 1.58 5.01
N TYR A 53 17.28 1.35 3.69
CA TYR A 53 18.48 0.90 2.99
C TYR A 53 18.94 1.82 1.85
N GLY A 54 18.27 2.95 1.58
CA GLY A 54 18.59 3.79 0.43
C GLY A 54 20.04 4.30 0.39
N LYS A 55 20.68 4.49 1.55
CA LYS A 55 22.10 4.88 1.64
C LYS A 55 23.08 3.78 1.16
N THR A 56 22.67 2.53 1.15
CA THR A 56 23.49 1.38 0.73
C THR A 56 23.16 0.88 -0.67
N MET A 57 22.14 1.45 -1.33
CA MET A 57 21.71 1.06 -2.69
C MET A 57 22.65 1.50 -3.82
N GLY A 58 23.64 2.36 -3.54
CA GLY A 58 24.64 2.78 -4.53
C GLY A 58 24.02 3.30 -5.83
N PRO A 59 24.42 2.80 -7.02
CA PRO A 59 23.92 3.27 -8.31
C PRO A 59 22.44 2.93 -8.57
N ASP A 60 21.82 2.04 -7.79
CA ASP A 60 20.41 1.67 -7.94
C ASP A 60 19.45 2.61 -7.21
N LEU A 61 19.95 3.46 -6.30
CA LEU A 61 19.10 4.40 -5.56
C LEU A 61 18.25 5.30 -6.50
N PRO A 62 18.80 5.92 -7.57
CA PRO A 62 17.99 6.69 -8.51
C PRO A 62 16.89 5.86 -9.20
N HIS A 63 17.13 4.57 -9.43
CA HIS A 63 16.12 3.67 -10.02
C HIS A 63 15.00 3.35 -9.02
N ALA A 64 15.34 3.10 -7.77
CA ALA A 64 14.36 2.91 -6.71
C ALA A 64 13.50 4.17 -6.48
N LEU A 65 14.13 5.35 -6.46
CA LEU A 65 13.42 6.64 -6.36
C LEU A 65 12.50 6.88 -7.57
N ALA A 66 12.94 6.55 -8.78
CA ALA A 66 12.13 6.65 -9.99
C ALA A 66 10.92 5.70 -9.96
N ALA A 67 11.09 4.48 -9.43
CA ALA A 67 10.00 3.52 -9.28
C ALA A 67 8.95 3.98 -8.26
N VAL A 68 9.37 4.48 -7.09
CA VAL A 68 8.44 5.09 -6.10
C VAL A 68 7.74 6.32 -6.69
N ARG A 69 8.45 7.14 -7.48
CA ARG A 69 7.84 8.30 -8.14
C ARG A 69 6.76 7.86 -9.13
N TRP A 70 7.03 6.83 -9.94
CA TRP A 70 6.11 6.39 -10.98
C TRP A 70 4.73 5.99 -10.44
N SER A 71 4.68 5.26 -9.32
CA SER A 71 3.41 4.92 -8.68
C SER A 71 2.78 6.10 -7.96
N THR A 72 3.57 6.94 -7.29
CA THR A 72 3.02 8.10 -6.56
C THR A 72 2.50 9.21 -7.46
N ASP A 73 3.11 9.44 -8.63
CA ASP A 73 2.56 10.35 -9.65
C ASP A 73 1.18 9.85 -10.10
N TYR A 74 1.01 8.54 -10.28
CA TYR A 74 -0.29 7.94 -10.56
C TYR A 74 -1.27 8.06 -9.40
N PHE A 75 -0.85 7.81 -8.15
CA PHE A 75 -1.73 7.97 -6.99
C PHE A 75 -2.19 9.41 -6.76
N LEU A 76 -1.37 10.40 -7.09
CA LEU A 76 -1.79 11.80 -7.06
C LEU A 76 -2.92 12.08 -8.06
N LYS A 77 -2.90 11.45 -9.24
CA LYS A 77 -3.99 11.52 -10.22
C LYS A 77 -5.22 10.73 -9.76
N SER A 78 -5.01 9.51 -9.28
CA SER A 78 -6.06 8.56 -8.88
C SER A 78 -6.80 8.97 -7.60
N THR A 79 -6.34 10.01 -6.94
CA THR A 79 -6.97 10.59 -5.75
C THR A 79 -7.24 12.09 -5.92
N ALA A 80 -7.08 12.63 -7.15
CA ALA A 80 -7.13 14.06 -7.43
C ALA A 80 -8.51 14.68 -7.13
N THR A 81 -9.56 13.97 -7.50
CA THR A 81 -10.96 14.40 -7.38
C THR A 81 -11.44 14.29 -5.93
N PRO A 82 -11.93 15.38 -5.30
CA PRO A 82 -12.43 15.33 -3.93
C PRO A 82 -13.53 14.29 -3.74
N GLY A 83 -13.44 13.49 -2.67
CA GLY A 83 -14.44 12.45 -2.34
C GLY A 83 -14.41 11.21 -3.25
N VAL A 84 -13.40 11.10 -4.11
CA VAL A 84 -13.23 9.96 -5.03
C VAL A 84 -11.81 9.42 -4.92
N VAL A 85 -11.69 8.12 -4.72
CA VAL A 85 -10.42 7.38 -4.86
C VAL A 85 -10.63 6.31 -5.92
N ILE A 86 -9.76 6.25 -6.93
CA ILE A 86 -9.79 5.16 -7.91
C ILE A 86 -9.24 3.91 -7.24
N ALA A 87 -9.99 2.81 -7.29
CA ALA A 87 -9.54 1.50 -6.80
C ALA A 87 -8.93 0.66 -7.93
N GLN A 88 -9.39 0.84 -9.16
CA GLN A 88 -8.93 0.03 -10.30
C GLN A 88 -9.16 0.71 -11.64
N VAL A 89 -8.28 0.40 -12.61
CA VAL A 89 -8.47 0.70 -14.03
C VAL A 89 -8.23 -0.57 -14.86
N GLY A 90 -9.21 -0.95 -15.66
CA GLY A 90 -9.22 -2.22 -16.40
C GLY A 90 -10.38 -3.11 -15.97
N ASP A 91 -11.16 -3.61 -16.94
CA ASP A 91 -12.08 -4.72 -16.70
C ASP A 91 -11.26 -6.02 -16.62
N PRO A 92 -11.24 -6.70 -15.46
CA PRO A 92 -10.29 -7.79 -15.24
C PRO A 92 -10.67 -9.06 -16.00
N PHE A 93 -11.96 -9.31 -16.19
CA PHE A 93 -12.41 -10.48 -16.94
C PHE A 93 -12.12 -10.34 -18.43
N GLY A 94 -12.36 -9.17 -19.01
CA GLY A 94 -12.02 -8.87 -20.39
C GLY A 94 -10.52 -8.97 -20.63
N ASP A 95 -9.71 -8.39 -19.74
CA ASP A 95 -8.25 -8.46 -19.82
C ASP A 95 -7.73 -9.90 -19.70
N HIS A 96 -8.19 -10.66 -18.70
CA HIS A 96 -7.71 -12.04 -18.48
C HIS A 96 -8.18 -13.03 -19.55
N ASN A 97 -9.26 -12.71 -20.27
CA ASN A 97 -9.70 -13.51 -21.42
C ASN A 97 -8.89 -13.23 -22.70
N CYS A 98 -7.98 -12.25 -22.70
CA CYS A 98 -7.20 -11.88 -23.87
C CYS A 98 -5.69 -11.86 -23.59
N TRP A 99 -4.92 -12.70 -24.30
CA TRP A 99 -3.47 -12.67 -24.21
C TRP A 99 -2.88 -11.66 -25.21
N GLN A 100 -2.57 -10.46 -24.73
CA GLN A 100 -2.08 -9.38 -25.59
C GLN A 100 -1.00 -8.54 -24.94
N ARG A 101 -0.24 -7.84 -25.79
CA ARG A 101 0.72 -6.84 -25.31
C ARG A 101 -0.05 -5.61 -24.80
N PRO A 102 0.38 -4.97 -23.71
CA PRO A 102 -0.27 -3.74 -23.24
C PRO A 102 -0.30 -2.63 -24.29
N GLU A 103 0.69 -2.60 -25.19
CA GLU A 103 0.78 -1.62 -26.28
C GLU A 103 -0.33 -1.77 -27.35
N ASP A 104 -0.89 -2.97 -27.49
CA ASP A 104 -1.93 -3.28 -28.49
C ASP A 104 -3.32 -3.49 -27.86
N MET A 105 -3.45 -3.29 -26.54
CA MET A 105 -4.65 -3.73 -25.83
C MET A 105 -5.92 -3.00 -26.29
N ASP A 106 -6.97 -3.78 -26.51
CA ASP A 106 -8.29 -3.34 -26.95
C ASP A 106 -9.43 -3.70 -25.96
N THR A 107 -9.08 -4.30 -24.82
CA THR A 107 -10.03 -4.68 -23.78
C THR A 107 -10.59 -3.45 -23.05
N PRO A 108 -11.82 -3.51 -22.50
CA PRO A 108 -12.40 -2.39 -21.77
C PRO A 108 -11.54 -1.94 -20.59
N ARG A 109 -11.24 -0.64 -20.51
CA ARG A 109 -10.43 -0.04 -19.45
C ARG A 109 -11.28 0.67 -18.39
N THR A 110 -12.30 -0.04 -17.91
CA THR A 110 -13.28 0.44 -16.92
C THR A 110 -12.60 1.01 -15.67
N VAL A 111 -13.07 2.16 -15.21
CA VAL A 111 -12.58 2.81 -13.99
C VAL A 111 -13.52 2.50 -12.82
N TYR A 112 -13.00 1.84 -11.79
CA TYR A 112 -13.73 1.54 -10.56
C TYR A 112 -13.31 2.51 -9.46
N THR A 113 -14.29 3.10 -8.79
CA THR A 113 -14.08 4.23 -7.86
C THR A 113 -14.75 3.99 -6.53
N VAL A 114 -14.03 4.22 -5.44
CA VAL A 114 -14.61 4.30 -4.11
C VAL A 114 -15.00 5.75 -3.81
N THR A 115 -16.15 5.91 -3.15
CA THR A 115 -16.76 7.21 -2.84
C THR A 115 -17.42 7.15 -1.45
N GLU A 116 -17.93 8.27 -0.96
CA GLU A 116 -18.72 8.28 0.29
C GLU A 116 -19.89 7.27 0.30
N LYS A 117 -20.52 7.01 -0.86
CA LYS A 117 -21.66 6.08 -0.97
C LYS A 117 -21.26 4.65 -1.31
N ALA A 118 -20.01 4.47 -1.75
CA ALA A 118 -19.43 3.18 -2.11
C ALA A 118 -18.02 3.11 -1.52
N PRO A 119 -17.89 2.94 -0.20
CA PRO A 119 -16.62 3.08 0.51
C PRO A 119 -15.63 1.95 0.18
N GLY A 120 -14.34 2.22 0.35
CA GLY A 120 -13.27 1.23 0.24
C GLY A 120 -12.08 1.73 1.04
N SER A 121 -12.15 1.46 2.33
CA SER A 121 -11.26 2.01 3.35
C SER A 121 -9.88 1.40 3.27
N GLU A 122 -9.78 0.12 2.96
CA GLU A 122 -8.57 -0.66 2.75
C GLU A 122 -7.72 -0.05 1.63
N VAL A 123 -8.26 0.08 0.41
CA VAL A 123 -7.53 0.61 -0.74
C VAL A 123 -7.19 2.09 -0.57
N ALA A 124 -8.08 2.86 0.04
CA ALA A 124 -7.82 4.28 0.32
C ALA A 124 -6.73 4.46 1.39
N ALA A 125 -6.81 3.72 2.49
CA ALA A 125 -5.83 3.78 3.57
C ALA A 125 -4.45 3.26 3.12
N GLU A 126 -4.37 2.17 2.36
CA GLU A 126 -3.09 1.71 1.80
C GLU A 126 -2.52 2.73 0.80
N THR A 127 -3.36 3.39 -0.01
CA THR A 127 -2.91 4.50 -0.88
C THR A 127 -2.37 5.67 -0.05
N ALA A 128 -3.01 6.00 1.09
CA ALA A 128 -2.51 7.02 2.01
C ALA A 128 -1.17 6.60 2.65
N ALA A 129 -1.01 5.34 3.04
CA ALA A 129 0.23 4.78 3.56
C ALA A 129 1.37 4.90 2.52
N ALA A 130 1.11 4.54 1.26
CA ALA A 130 2.06 4.64 0.16
C ALA A 130 2.55 6.08 -0.06
N LEU A 131 1.61 7.03 -0.12
CA LEU A 131 1.92 8.46 -0.27
C LEU A 131 2.68 9.02 0.95
N ALA A 132 2.31 8.61 2.17
CA ALA A 132 2.99 9.04 3.39
C ALA A 132 4.42 8.48 3.48
N ALA A 133 4.62 7.19 3.21
CA ALA A 133 5.94 6.55 3.17
C ALA A 133 6.83 7.18 2.09
N ALA A 134 6.30 7.38 0.89
CA ALA A 134 7.03 8.04 -0.20
C ALA A 134 7.36 9.50 0.12
N SER A 135 6.49 10.24 0.83
CA SER A 135 6.79 11.60 1.26
C SER A 135 8.07 11.66 2.11
N LEU A 136 8.28 10.67 2.99
CA LEU A 136 9.51 10.55 3.78
C LEU A 136 10.72 10.25 2.90
N VAL A 137 10.58 9.38 1.89
CA VAL A 137 11.64 9.05 0.92
C VAL A 137 12.11 10.32 0.21
N PHE A 138 11.20 11.04 -0.43
CA PHE A 138 11.57 12.23 -1.20
C PHE A 138 12.08 13.37 -0.31
N LYS A 139 11.60 13.48 0.94
CA LYS A 139 12.20 14.37 1.94
C LYS A 139 13.66 14.01 2.24
N ALA A 140 13.94 12.72 2.43
CA ALA A 140 15.27 12.21 2.78
C ALA A 140 16.28 12.35 1.62
N PHE A 141 15.81 12.21 0.38
CA PHE A 141 16.66 12.20 -0.82
C PHE A 141 16.53 13.45 -1.70
N GLY A 142 16.05 14.57 -1.12
CA GLY A 142 16.29 15.91 -1.67
C GLY A 142 15.12 16.57 -2.43
N ASP A 143 14.03 15.86 -2.71
CA ASP A 143 12.83 16.44 -3.34
C ASP A 143 11.77 16.82 -2.29
N ARG A 144 12.00 17.96 -1.65
CA ARG A 144 11.17 18.43 -0.53
C ARG A 144 9.81 18.95 -0.97
N ASP A 145 9.67 19.48 -2.17
CA ASP A 145 8.40 20.04 -2.63
C ASP A 145 7.45 18.93 -3.06
N TYR A 146 7.96 17.92 -3.79
CA TYR A 146 7.17 16.73 -4.07
C TYR A 146 6.78 16.00 -2.79
N SER A 147 7.69 15.89 -1.82
CA SER A 147 7.38 15.34 -0.49
C SER A 147 6.18 16.02 0.18
N LYS A 148 6.09 17.36 0.16
CA LYS A 148 4.95 18.09 0.74
C LYS A 148 3.65 17.79 0.00
N VAL A 149 3.69 17.71 -1.33
CA VAL A 149 2.52 17.35 -2.16
C VAL A 149 2.01 15.96 -1.79
N LEU A 150 2.90 14.99 -1.70
CA LEU A 150 2.57 13.62 -1.31
C LEU A 150 1.97 13.55 0.10
N LEU A 151 2.62 14.19 1.07
CA LEU A 151 2.15 14.18 2.46
C LEU A 151 0.77 14.85 2.58
N HIS A 152 0.56 15.97 1.89
CA HIS A 152 -0.74 16.64 1.88
C HIS A 152 -1.82 15.73 1.31
N ARG A 153 -1.55 15.03 0.19
CA ARG A 153 -2.51 14.08 -0.38
C ARG A 153 -2.75 12.90 0.55
N ALA A 154 -1.71 12.33 1.15
CA ALA A 154 -1.82 11.20 2.08
C ALA A 154 -2.79 11.51 3.22
N ILE A 155 -2.68 12.69 3.83
CA ILE A 155 -3.58 13.14 4.90
C ILE A 155 -5.03 13.17 4.42
N LYS A 156 -5.30 13.74 3.23
CA LYS A 156 -6.66 13.82 2.66
C LYS A 156 -7.26 12.47 2.32
N VAL A 157 -6.45 11.56 1.78
CA VAL A 157 -6.91 10.22 1.44
C VAL A 157 -7.19 9.40 2.69
N PHE A 158 -6.36 9.52 3.73
CA PHE A 158 -6.61 8.91 5.03
C PHE A 158 -7.87 9.46 5.72
N GLU A 159 -8.05 10.79 5.73
CA GLU A 159 -9.28 11.42 6.25
C GLU A 159 -10.54 10.87 5.55
N PHE A 160 -10.48 10.65 4.23
CA PHE A 160 -11.56 10.03 3.47
C PHE A 160 -11.80 8.57 3.89
N ALA A 161 -10.74 7.76 3.96
CA ALA A 161 -10.82 6.35 4.33
C ALA A 161 -11.42 6.15 5.73
N ASP A 162 -10.95 6.95 6.70
CA ASP A 162 -11.39 6.83 8.10
C ASP A 162 -12.81 7.37 8.31
N LYS A 163 -13.21 8.41 7.57
CA LYS A 163 -14.54 9.03 7.69
C LYS A 163 -15.63 8.16 7.06
N TYR A 164 -15.34 7.51 5.93
CA TYR A 164 -16.31 6.72 5.16
C TYR A 164 -15.90 5.24 5.19
N ARG A 165 -16.07 4.63 6.36
CA ARG A 165 -15.63 3.26 6.60
C ARG A 165 -16.49 2.22 5.88
N GLY A 166 -15.84 1.23 5.29
CA GLY A 166 -16.46 0.12 4.58
C GLY A 166 -15.51 -0.48 3.54
N SER A 167 -15.74 -1.75 3.19
CA SER A 167 -14.93 -2.48 2.22
C SER A 167 -15.43 -2.27 0.79
N TYR A 168 -14.50 -2.19 -0.15
CA TYR A 168 -14.84 -2.16 -1.57
C TYR A 168 -15.41 -3.49 -2.05
N ASN A 169 -15.18 -4.61 -1.34
CA ASN A 169 -15.81 -5.90 -1.64
C ASN A 169 -17.33 -5.78 -1.75
N ASP A 170 -17.92 -4.96 -0.88
CA ASP A 170 -19.36 -4.77 -0.77
C ASP A 170 -19.88 -3.62 -1.63
N SER A 171 -19.00 -2.76 -2.16
CA SER A 171 -19.39 -1.42 -2.60
C SER A 171 -19.12 -1.11 -4.08
N ILE A 172 -18.13 -1.76 -4.71
CA ILE A 172 -17.78 -1.51 -6.12
C ILE A 172 -17.84 -2.75 -7.02
N GLY A 173 -18.36 -3.87 -6.50
CA GLY A 173 -18.69 -5.07 -7.27
C GLY A 173 -17.47 -5.85 -7.77
N LEU A 174 -17.65 -6.55 -8.90
CA LEU A 174 -16.68 -7.52 -9.44
C LEU A 174 -15.40 -6.91 -10.07
N GLY A 175 -15.09 -5.64 -9.77
CA GLY A 175 -13.86 -5.02 -10.24
C GLY A 175 -12.65 -5.64 -9.55
N PRO A 176 -12.40 -5.34 -8.27
CA PRO A 176 -11.22 -5.89 -7.61
C PRO A 176 -11.40 -7.33 -7.13
N CYS A 177 -12.56 -7.67 -6.55
CA CYS A 177 -12.86 -9.04 -6.13
C CYS A 177 -13.53 -9.79 -7.31
N PRO A 178 -13.10 -11.01 -7.70
CA PRO A 178 -12.44 -12.03 -6.88
C PRO A 178 -10.90 -12.05 -6.87
N PHE A 179 -10.22 -11.07 -7.49
CA PHE A 179 -8.76 -11.10 -7.67
C PHE A 179 -8.01 -10.61 -6.44
N TYR A 180 -8.36 -9.42 -5.97
CA TYR A 180 -7.89 -8.81 -4.75
C TYR A 180 -9.12 -8.47 -3.92
N CYS A 181 -9.56 -9.37 -3.05
CA CYS A 181 -10.63 -9.10 -2.10
C CYS A 181 -10.03 -8.70 -0.75
N ASP A 182 -10.70 -7.82 -0.02
CA ASP A 182 -10.38 -7.56 1.39
C ASP A 182 -10.82 -8.76 2.26
N PHE A 183 -9.87 -9.56 2.76
CA PHE A 183 -10.18 -10.67 3.66
C PHE A 183 -9.80 -10.36 5.11
N SER A 184 -8.79 -9.52 5.30
CA SER A 184 -8.28 -9.11 6.61
C SER A 184 -9.13 -8.04 7.28
N GLY A 185 -9.91 -7.29 6.49
CA GLY A 185 -10.75 -6.17 6.90
C GLY A 185 -9.96 -4.87 6.98
N TYR A 186 -10.52 -3.78 6.45
CA TYR A 186 -9.87 -2.45 6.36
C TYR A 186 -9.21 -1.82 7.63
N GLN A 187 -9.40 -2.41 8.80
CA GLN A 187 -8.93 -1.89 10.09
C GLN A 187 -7.40 -1.88 10.17
N ASP A 188 -6.71 -2.90 9.65
CA ASP A 188 -5.25 -2.92 9.68
C ASP A 188 -4.66 -1.89 8.71
N GLU A 189 -5.27 -1.60 7.56
CA GLU A 189 -4.83 -0.50 6.68
C GLU A 189 -5.00 0.86 7.33
N LEU A 190 -6.09 1.09 8.07
CA LEU A 190 -6.28 2.34 8.81
C LEU A 190 -5.17 2.54 9.84
N LEU A 191 -4.81 1.50 10.60
CA LEU A 191 -3.69 1.54 11.53
C LEU A 191 -2.36 1.73 10.82
N TRP A 192 -2.12 0.98 9.75
CA TRP A 192 -0.91 1.06 8.94
C TRP A 192 -0.68 2.46 8.36
N ALA A 193 -1.71 3.06 7.77
CA ALA A 193 -1.69 4.42 7.26
C ALA A 193 -1.45 5.44 8.38
N ALA A 194 -2.11 5.28 9.54
CA ALA A 194 -1.88 6.14 10.69
C ALA A 194 -0.44 6.06 11.21
N VAL A 195 0.17 4.87 11.24
CA VAL A 195 1.59 4.71 11.64
C VAL A 195 2.52 5.44 10.65
N TRP A 196 2.30 5.31 9.34
CA TRP A 196 3.09 6.04 8.34
C TRP A 196 2.91 7.55 8.43
N LEU A 197 1.68 8.01 8.60
CA LEU A 197 1.36 9.43 8.79
C LEU A 197 1.96 9.97 10.08
N HIS A 198 1.95 9.21 11.18
CA HIS A 198 2.64 9.58 12.41
C HIS A 198 4.15 9.72 12.15
N LYS A 199 4.76 8.75 11.46
CA LYS A 199 6.18 8.79 11.13
C LYS A 199 6.54 10.02 10.26
N ALA A 200 5.67 10.38 9.31
CA ALA A 200 5.86 11.48 8.37
C ALA A 200 5.63 12.87 8.98
N THR A 201 4.56 13.02 9.77
CA THR A 201 4.12 14.32 10.32
C THR A 201 4.69 14.62 11.71
N LYS A 202 5.03 13.58 12.48
CA LYS A 202 5.28 13.65 13.94
C LYS A 202 4.08 14.16 14.76
N SER A 203 2.89 14.22 14.18
CA SER A 203 1.68 14.64 14.87
C SER A 203 1.22 13.55 15.84
N SER A 204 0.90 13.95 17.07
CA SER A 204 0.35 13.06 18.09
C SER A 204 -1.05 12.55 17.73
N VAL A 205 -1.79 13.24 16.83
CA VAL A 205 -3.12 12.82 16.39
C VAL A 205 -3.10 11.40 15.83
N TYR A 206 -2.10 11.07 15.01
CA TYR A 206 -1.99 9.72 14.43
C TYR A 206 -1.51 8.67 15.42
N TRP A 207 -0.62 9.04 16.35
CA TRP A 207 -0.23 8.12 17.43
C TRP A 207 -1.42 7.81 18.34
N ASN A 208 -2.18 8.84 18.72
CA ASN A 208 -3.39 8.69 19.50
C ASN A 208 -4.42 7.84 18.75
N TYR A 209 -4.56 8.02 17.43
CA TYR A 209 -5.41 7.18 16.60
C TYR A 209 -5.00 5.71 16.70
N VAL A 210 -3.70 5.40 16.54
CA VAL A 210 -3.17 4.04 16.67
C VAL A 210 -3.52 3.50 18.06
N THR A 211 -3.17 4.20 19.14
CA THR A 211 -3.38 3.73 20.52
C THR A 211 -4.85 3.57 20.90
N LEU A 212 -5.72 4.49 20.48
CA LEU A 212 -7.17 4.43 20.80
C LEU A 212 -7.87 3.29 20.06
N ASN A 213 -7.40 2.94 18.85
CA ASN A 213 -7.99 1.87 18.08
C ASN A 213 -7.33 0.51 18.35
N MET A 214 -6.34 0.41 19.25
CA MET A 214 -5.70 -0.86 19.59
C MET A 214 -6.67 -1.90 20.12
N ASP A 215 -7.54 -1.49 21.04
CA ASP A 215 -8.51 -2.41 21.65
C ASP A 215 -9.67 -2.72 20.70
N ASN A 216 -10.14 -1.71 19.96
CA ASN A 216 -11.27 -1.84 19.02
C ASN A 216 -10.91 -2.69 17.80
N PHE A 217 -9.65 -2.62 17.34
CA PHE A 217 -9.14 -3.37 16.21
C PHE A 217 -8.23 -4.52 16.65
N LYS A 218 -8.35 -4.97 17.90
CA LYS A 218 -7.49 -6.01 18.48
C LYS A 218 -7.36 -7.27 17.59
N PRO A 219 -8.44 -7.82 16.98
CA PRO A 219 -8.31 -8.94 16.04
C PRO A 219 -7.45 -8.63 14.81
N HIS A 220 -7.40 -7.36 14.39
CA HIS A 220 -6.62 -6.85 13.26
C HIS A 220 -5.19 -6.38 13.64
N ILE A 221 -4.79 -6.58 14.90
CA ILE A 221 -3.43 -6.33 15.40
C ILE A 221 -2.80 -7.65 15.86
N GLU A 222 -3.60 -8.50 16.52
CA GLU A 222 -3.27 -9.87 16.93
C GLU A 222 -3.53 -10.91 15.82
N GLY A 223 -4.07 -10.47 14.68
CA GLY A 223 -4.35 -11.29 13.50
C GLY A 223 -3.09 -11.89 12.89
N SER A 224 -3.20 -12.38 11.64
CA SER A 224 -2.26 -13.32 11.00
C SER A 224 -0.83 -13.26 11.55
N ILE A 225 -0.50 -14.20 12.45
CA ILE A 225 0.74 -14.20 13.21
C ILE A 225 1.96 -14.59 12.35
N SER A 226 1.75 -14.92 11.07
CA SER A 226 2.78 -15.44 10.17
C SER A 226 2.73 -14.89 8.76
N GLU A 227 1.88 -13.89 8.49
CA GLU A 227 1.72 -13.31 7.16
C GLU A 227 1.91 -11.79 7.16
N PHE A 228 2.48 -11.31 6.07
CA PHE A 228 2.53 -9.89 5.73
C PHE A 228 2.38 -9.76 4.23
N GLY A 229 1.38 -9.01 3.78
CA GLY A 229 1.04 -8.95 2.37
C GLY A 229 0.12 -7.78 2.03
N TRP A 230 -0.32 -7.78 0.77
CA TRP A 230 -1.19 -6.73 0.24
C TRP A 230 -2.56 -6.68 0.91
N ASP A 231 -3.00 -7.75 1.58
CA ASP A 231 -4.24 -7.82 2.38
C ASP A 231 -3.93 -7.64 3.87
N ALA A 232 -2.95 -8.37 4.44
CA ALA A 232 -2.65 -8.33 5.87
C ALA A 232 -1.43 -7.47 6.27
N LYS A 233 -1.62 -6.42 7.08
CA LYS A 233 -0.60 -5.43 7.49
C LYS A 233 -0.14 -5.58 8.94
N HIS A 234 -0.81 -6.44 9.71
CA HIS A 234 -0.55 -6.81 11.10
C HIS A 234 0.94 -6.81 11.48
N ALA A 235 1.74 -7.68 10.85
CA ALA A 235 3.16 -7.82 11.11
C ALA A 235 3.94 -6.52 10.84
N GLY A 236 3.62 -5.83 9.73
CA GLY A 236 4.22 -4.55 9.38
C GLY A 236 3.95 -3.46 10.42
N ILE A 237 2.71 -3.35 10.90
CA ILE A 237 2.31 -2.42 11.97
C ILE A 237 3.11 -2.71 13.23
N ASN A 238 3.10 -3.98 13.68
CA ASN A 238 3.75 -4.40 14.91
C ASN A 238 5.26 -4.10 14.87
N VAL A 239 5.95 -4.43 13.77
CA VAL A 239 7.39 -4.14 13.61
C VAL A 239 7.66 -2.63 13.55
N LEU A 240 6.89 -1.88 12.77
CA LEU A 240 7.14 -0.45 12.56
C LEU A 240 6.87 0.36 13.83
N VAL A 241 5.82 0.02 14.57
CA VAL A 241 5.49 0.66 15.86
C VAL A 241 6.49 0.25 16.94
N SER A 242 6.96 -1.00 16.97
CA SER A 242 7.95 -1.45 17.96
C SER A 242 9.22 -0.60 17.93
N LYS A 243 9.69 -0.18 16.75
CA LYS A 243 10.81 0.76 16.62
C LYS A 243 10.53 2.11 17.27
N TYR A 244 9.31 2.60 17.21
CA TYR A 244 8.90 3.83 17.92
C TYR A 244 8.81 3.61 19.43
N VAL A 245 8.22 2.49 19.86
CA VAL A 245 8.07 2.10 21.27
C VAL A 245 9.43 2.01 21.96
N LEU A 246 10.39 1.29 21.37
CA LEU A 246 11.76 1.14 21.89
C LEU A 246 12.49 2.49 21.98
N ASN A 247 12.37 3.33 20.95
CA ASN A 247 13.04 4.64 20.94
C ASN A 247 12.48 5.64 21.96
N ASN A 248 11.29 5.40 22.50
CA ASN A 248 10.61 6.28 23.47
C ASN A 248 10.37 5.61 24.82
N SER A 249 10.93 4.41 25.04
CA SER A 249 10.78 3.64 26.29
C SER A 249 9.32 3.40 26.70
N LEU A 250 8.47 3.03 25.73
CA LEU A 250 7.03 2.78 25.91
C LEU A 250 6.68 1.29 26.05
N GLU A 251 7.66 0.40 26.24
CA GLU A 251 7.51 -1.06 26.20
C GLU A 251 6.50 -1.56 27.24
N ALA A 252 6.48 -0.96 28.42
CA ALA A 252 5.55 -1.32 29.49
C ALA A 252 4.09 -0.90 29.22
N THR A 253 3.85 -0.09 28.18
CA THR A 253 2.54 0.53 27.92
C THR A 253 1.85 0.04 26.66
N THR A 254 2.53 -0.78 25.83
CA THR A 254 1.95 -1.28 24.58
C THR A 254 2.40 -2.73 24.29
N PRO A 255 1.52 -3.57 23.71
CA PRO A 255 1.85 -4.94 23.34
C PRO A 255 2.62 -5.11 22.01
N PHE A 256 2.85 -4.03 21.25
CA PHE A 256 3.40 -4.11 19.88
C PHE A 256 4.73 -4.86 19.78
N LEU A 257 5.63 -4.69 20.77
CA LEU A 257 6.92 -5.37 20.79
C LEU A 257 6.74 -6.89 20.91
N SER A 258 5.86 -7.34 21.81
CA SER A 258 5.53 -8.75 21.96
C SER A 258 4.89 -9.32 20.70
N TYR A 259 4.02 -8.57 20.03
CA TYR A 259 3.41 -9.03 18.78
C TYR A 259 4.42 -9.09 17.62
N ALA A 260 5.37 -8.15 17.55
CA ALA A 260 6.47 -8.22 16.60
C ALA A 260 7.36 -9.43 16.85
N ASP A 261 7.73 -9.70 18.10
CA ASP A 261 8.52 -10.87 18.50
C ASP A 261 7.79 -12.17 18.14
N ASN A 262 6.48 -12.24 18.37
CA ASN A 262 5.66 -13.40 18.01
C ASN A 262 5.67 -13.65 16.50
N PHE A 263 5.54 -12.62 15.67
CA PHE A 263 5.64 -12.75 14.21
C PHE A 263 7.01 -13.26 13.78
N ILE A 264 8.09 -12.66 14.29
CA ILE A 264 9.46 -13.10 13.95
C ILE A 264 9.68 -14.56 14.39
N CYS A 265 9.24 -14.93 15.59
CA CYS A 265 9.31 -16.30 16.07
C CYS A 265 8.42 -17.26 15.28
N SER A 266 7.35 -16.80 14.62
CA SER A 266 6.48 -17.69 13.85
C SER A 266 7.10 -18.10 12.50
N VAL A 267 8.03 -17.31 11.96
CA VAL A 267 8.64 -17.50 10.64
C VAL A 267 10.10 -17.96 10.67
N LEU A 268 10.76 -17.97 11.84
CA LEU A 268 12.14 -18.43 11.97
C LEU A 268 12.24 -19.96 12.11
N PRO A 269 13.17 -20.63 11.39
CA PRO A 269 13.25 -22.09 11.37
C PRO A 269 13.63 -22.72 12.71
N GLU A 270 14.46 -22.05 13.51
CA GLU A 270 14.92 -22.51 14.82
C GLU A 270 13.94 -22.18 15.96
N SER A 271 12.88 -21.42 15.68
CA SER A 271 11.94 -20.99 16.73
C SER A 271 11.07 -22.14 17.23
N PRO A 272 10.85 -22.26 18.56
CA PRO A 272 9.94 -23.26 19.13
C PRO A 272 8.47 -22.97 18.84
N THR A 273 8.12 -21.74 18.43
CA THR A 273 6.74 -21.31 18.13
C THR A 273 6.51 -21.05 16.64
N LYS A 274 7.35 -21.61 15.76
CA LYS A 274 7.18 -21.49 14.31
C LYS A 274 5.83 -22.05 13.86
N SER A 275 5.24 -21.41 12.86
CA SER A 275 3.96 -21.80 12.26
C SER A 275 4.05 -22.07 10.76
N VAL A 276 5.20 -21.79 10.14
CA VAL A 276 5.45 -22.04 8.71
C VAL A 276 6.21 -23.34 8.48
N THR A 277 6.04 -23.92 7.30
CA THR A 277 6.77 -25.12 6.86
C THR A 277 7.99 -24.73 6.02
N PHE A 278 9.03 -25.56 6.07
CA PHE A 278 10.27 -25.35 5.33
C PHE A 278 10.49 -26.53 4.39
N SER A 279 10.80 -26.24 3.12
CA SER A 279 11.26 -27.27 2.19
C SER A 279 12.58 -27.85 2.66
N SER A 280 12.81 -29.16 2.46
CA SER A 280 14.10 -29.79 2.76
C SER A 280 15.24 -29.06 2.03
N GLY A 281 16.14 -28.43 2.80
CA GLY A 281 17.37 -27.87 2.25
C GLY A 281 18.25 -29.00 1.70
N LYS A 282 18.91 -28.77 0.55
CA LYS A 282 20.03 -29.63 0.15
C LYS A 282 21.21 -29.27 1.05
N ASN A 283 21.54 -30.12 2.02
CA ASN A 283 22.82 -30.06 2.72
C ASN A 283 23.92 -30.15 1.65
N LYS A 284 24.63 -29.06 1.40
CA LYS A 284 25.87 -29.05 0.63
C LYS A 284 27.04 -29.27 1.57
#